data_AF-K1TN32-F1
#
_entry.id   AF-K1TN32-F1
#
_cell.length_a   1.000
_cell.length_b   1.000
_cell.length_c   1.000
_cell.angle_alpha   90.00
_cell.angle_beta   90.00
_cell.angle_gamma   90.00
#
_symmetry.space_group_name_H-M   'P 1'
#
loop_
_entity.id
_entity.type
_entity.pdbx_description
1 polymer ?
#
loop_
_entity_poly.entity_id
_entity_poly.type
_entity_poly.pdbx_seq_one_letter_code
_entity_poly.pdbx_strand_id
1 'polypeptide(L)'
;MNYYGIMQEEWNKEIIFCGGGYQSRYTLGVHTAPGLGVGGTAYGGWGPTQQQVDAYAMSNGRYPVTGYESDGSPIIDSGSGYSSDEFAKETFNNPFMTALGAPVGNSQGSWPVMYKDREPRFYVSVFWGDSQWKYGNNYKLCSFAQGGNGHLTHDYPKSGYMVNRYYDHTLDSYTQGQWGNVTFPSFRLGEIYLNYIEAVFECERNGISDPDVSRDLAMQYWDELRDRSGMASILEAYPSATPDEMVELVRRERRVELAFEGLRFYDTRT
;
A
#
# COMPACT_ATOMS: atom_id res chain seq x y z
N MET A 1 16.07 1.25 -6.98
CA MET A 1 15.33 0.34 -6.07
C MET A 1 13.85 0.60 -6.31
N ASN A 2 13.01 -0.44 -6.39
CA ASN A 2 11.56 -0.28 -6.57
C ASN A 2 10.84 -0.11 -5.22
N TYR A 3 9.53 0.14 -5.25
CA TYR A 3 8.75 0.34 -4.02
C TYR A 3 8.79 -0.84 -3.04
N TYR A 4 8.76 -2.08 -3.54
CA TYR A 4 8.86 -3.28 -2.70
C TYR A 4 10.20 -3.34 -1.94
N GLY A 5 11.30 -2.97 -2.62
CA GLY A 5 12.64 -2.94 -2.05
C GLY A 5 12.80 -2.02 -0.83
N ILE A 6 11.96 -0.98 -0.68
CA ILE A 6 12.03 -0.02 0.44
C ILE A 6 12.02 -0.73 1.80
N MET A 7 11.19 -1.77 1.96
CA MET A 7 11.04 -2.51 3.22
C MET A 7 11.77 -3.85 3.22
N GLN A 8 12.24 -4.31 2.05
CA GLN A 8 12.74 -5.67 1.84
C GLN A 8 14.26 -5.71 1.66
N GLU A 9 14.86 -4.62 1.17
CA GLU A 9 16.31 -4.43 1.13
C GLU A 9 16.75 -3.67 2.40
N GLU A 10 17.61 -4.29 3.19
CA GLU A 10 18.17 -3.67 4.39
C GLU A 10 19.22 -2.61 4.04
N TRP A 11 19.31 -1.55 4.86
CA TRP A 11 20.30 -0.48 4.69
C TRP A 11 20.32 0.14 3.28
N ASN A 12 19.15 0.28 2.68
CA ASN A 12 19.01 0.87 1.36
C ASN A 12 19.17 2.40 1.39
N LYS A 13 19.35 3.00 0.20
CA LYS A 13 19.58 4.45 0.04
C LYS A 13 18.38 5.33 0.40
N GLU A 14 17.22 4.73 0.63
CA GLU A 14 16.02 5.47 1.00
C GLU A 14 15.97 5.75 2.51
N ILE A 15 16.61 4.92 3.32
CA ILE A 15 16.62 5.05 4.77
C ILE A 15 17.62 6.14 5.18
N ILE A 16 17.09 7.21 5.79
CA ILE A 16 17.91 8.29 6.37
C ILE A 16 18.20 7.98 7.83
N PHE A 17 17.19 7.51 8.57
CA PHE A 17 17.32 7.13 9.97
C PHE A 17 16.40 5.97 10.31
N CYS A 18 16.91 5.02 11.11
CA CYS A 18 16.15 3.89 11.64
C CYS A 18 16.45 3.68 13.13
N GLY A 19 15.41 3.66 13.96
CA GLY A 19 15.51 3.40 15.39
C GLY A 19 15.85 1.94 15.70
N GLY A 20 17.14 1.60 15.73
CA GLY A 20 17.62 0.31 16.25
C GLY A 20 18.24 -0.66 15.24
N GLY A 21 18.47 -0.25 13.99
CA GLY A 21 19.16 -1.07 12.99
C GLY A 21 18.39 -2.36 12.59
N TYR A 22 19.12 -3.48 12.50
CA TYR A 22 18.64 -4.79 12.04
C TYR A 22 17.62 -5.42 13.01
N GLN A 23 16.34 -5.17 12.73
CA GLN A 23 15.13 -5.72 13.35
C GLN A 23 14.86 -7.18 12.99
N SER A 24 14.68 -8.11 13.94
CA SER A 24 13.92 -9.33 13.64
C SER A 24 12.54 -8.93 13.12
N ARG A 25 12.19 -9.40 11.92
CA ARG A 25 10.89 -9.12 11.30
C ARG A 25 9.76 -9.90 11.99
N TYR A 26 10.07 -10.83 12.91
CA TYR A 26 9.11 -11.69 13.59
C TYR A 26 7.87 -10.95 14.07
N THR A 27 8.01 -9.87 14.85
CA THR A 27 6.87 -9.16 15.42
C THR A 27 5.95 -8.59 14.33
N LEU A 28 6.50 -7.94 13.31
CA LEU A 28 5.69 -7.40 12.21
C LEU A 28 5.07 -8.53 11.38
N GLY A 29 5.88 -9.54 11.04
CA GLY A 29 5.50 -10.67 10.21
C GLY A 29 4.38 -11.50 10.82
N VAL A 30 4.45 -11.81 12.12
CA VAL A 30 3.46 -12.67 12.80
C VAL A 30 2.07 -12.01 12.91
N HIS A 31 2.01 -10.67 12.91
CA HIS A 31 0.76 -9.91 12.87
C HIS A 31 0.24 -9.64 11.45
N THR A 32 1.09 -9.79 10.43
CA THR A 32 0.80 -9.53 9.00
C THR A 32 0.78 -10.81 8.14
N ALA A 33 0.98 -11.97 8.74
CA ALA A 33 0.79 -13.27 8.12
C ALA A 33 -0.57 -13.86 8.51
N PRO A 34 -1.29 -14.49 7.56
CA PRO A 34 -2.56 -15.16 7.85
C PRO A 34 -2.40 -16.16 9.00
N GLY A 35 -3.40 -16.26 9.88
CA GLY A 35 -3.41 -17.08 11.11
C GLY A 35 -3.30 -18.61 10.92
N LEU A 36 -2.84 -19.04 9.76
CA LEU A 36 -2.66 -20.40 9.31
C LEU A 36 -1.55 -21.11 10.06
N GLY A 37 -1.70 -21.34 11.36
CA GLY A 37 -0.95 -22.36 12.08
C GLY A 37 0.58 -22.28 11.94
N VAL A 38 1.17 -21.07 11.86
CA VAL A 38 2.62 -20.90 12.04
C VAL A 38 2.95 -21.26 13.48
N GLY A 39 3.00 -22.56 13.80
CA GLY A 39 3.09 -23.07 15.17
C GLY A 39 2.01 -22.59 16.15
N GLY A 40 0.85 -22.11 15.67
CA GLY A 40 -0.17 -21.49 16.52
C GLY A 40 0.12 -20.04 16.97
N THR A 41 1.05 -19.34 16.31
CA THR A 41 1.52 -18.00 16.70
C THR A 41 1.07 -16.86 15.79
N ALA A 42 0.66 -17.12 14.55
CA ALA A 42 0.22 -16.07 13.63
C ALA A 42 -1.14 -15.48 14.03
N TYR A 43 -1.21 -14.16 14.15
CA TYR A 43 -2.37 -13.44 14.70
C TYR A 43 -3.24 -12.79 13.63
N GLY A 44 -2.68 -12.47 12.46
CA GLY A 44 -3.43 -11.77 11.40
C GLY A 44 -4.15 -10.49 11.85
N GLY A 45 -3.64 -9.85 12.90
CA GLY A 45 -4.31 -8.73 13.58
C GLY A 45 -4.08 -7.37 12.93
N TRP A 46 -3.14 -7.25 12.00
CA TRP A 46 -2.83 -5.97 11.36
C TRP A 46 -3.40 -5.89 9.95
N GLY A 47 -4.52 -5.17 9.81
CA GLY A 47 -5.20 -4.95 8.55
C GLY A 47 -5.51 -3.48 8.27
N PRO A 48 -5.42 -3.03 7.00
CA PRO A 48 -5.92 -1.72 6.63
C PRO A 48 -7.44 -1.63 6.80
N THR A 49 -7.93 -0.41 6.97
CA THR A 49 -9.36 -0.09 6.85
C THR A 49 -9.76 -0.03 5.37
N GLN A 50 -11.07 -0.15 5.09
CA GLN A 50 -11.61 0.06 3.74
C GLN A 50 -11.17 1.42 3.16
N GLN A 51 -11.21 2.48 3.97
CA GLN A 51 -10.74 3.80 3.54
C GLN A 51 -9.26 3.83 3.12
N GLN A 52 -8.40 3.01 3.73
CA GLN A 52 -7.01 2.92 3.28
C GLN A 52 -6.88 2.11 1.99
N VAL A 53 -7.72 1.09 1.81
CA VAL A 53 -7.81 0.34 0.54
C VAL A 53 -8.27 1.26 -0.59
N ASP A 54 -9.25 2.11 -0.36
CA ASP A 54 -9.79 3.04 -1.36
C ASP A 54 -8.85 4.19 -1.70
N ALA A 55 -7.85 4.46 -0.84
CA ALA A 55 -6.87 5.53 -1.04
C ALA A 55 -5.87 5.23 -2.15
N TYR A 56 -5.66 3.97 -2.52
CA TYR A 56 -4.76 3.60 -3.61
C TYR A 56 -5.39 3.93 -4.95
N ALA A 57 -4.64 4.53 -5.85
CA ALA A 57 -5.09 4.82 -7.20
C ALA A 57 -5.41 3.55 -8.00
N MET A 58 -6.16 3.75 -9.09
CA MET A 58 -6.27 2.77 -10.17
C MET A 58 -4.97 2.77 -10.99
N SER A 59 -4.78 1.77 -11.83
CA SER A 59 -3.60 1.57 -12.68
C SER A 59 -3.38 2.71 -13.68
N ASN A 60 -4.43 3.48 -14.01
CA ASN A 60 -4.35 4.71 -14.81
C ASN A 60 -3.94 5.95 -13.98
N GLY A 61 -3.62 5.80 -12.70
CA GLY A 61 -3.20 6.88 -11.81
C GLY A 61 -4.32 7.71 -11.19
N ARG A 62 -5.60 7.47 -11.55
CA ARG A 62 -6.76 8.14 -10.95
C ARG A 62 -7.14 7.50 -9.62
N TYR A 63 -7.37 8.32 -8.60
CA TYR A 63 -7.90 7.85 -7.31
C TYR A 63 -9.38 7.46 -7.45
N PRO A 64 -9.79 6.24 -7.05
CA PRO A 64 -11.13 5.73 -7.34
C PRO A 64 -12.22 6.39 -6.50
N VAL A 65 -11.93 6.70 -5.24
CA VAL A 65 -12.88 7.26 -4.28
C VAL A 65 -12.48 8.69 -3.94
N THR A 66 -13.41 9.63 -4.09
CA THR A 66 -13.19 11.06 -3.81
C THR A 66 -13.71 11.46 -2.44
N GLY A 67 -14.63 10.70 -1.88
CA GLY A 67 -15.23 10.90 -0.56
C GLY A 67 -16.21 9.79 -0.22
N TYR A 68 -16.98 9.98 0.84
CA TYR A 68 -18.05 9.06 1.23
C TYR A 68 -19.33 9.84 1.49
N GLU A 69 -20.44 9.25 1.11
CA GLU A 69 -21.77 9.72 1.46
C GLU A 69 -22.05 9.52 2.97
N SER A 70 -23.11 10.14 3.45
CA SER A 70 -23.49 10.04 4.88
C SER A 70 -23.82 8.62 5.36
N ASP A 71 -24.18 7.72 4.44
CA ASP A 71 -24.44 6.31 4.70
C ASP A 71 -23.19 5.43 4.64
N GLY A 72 -22.03 6.02 4.32
CA GLY A 72 -20.75 5.33 4.19
C GLY A 72 -20.47 4.76 2.81
N SER A 73 -21.36 4.93 1.83
CA SER A 73 -21.10 4.54 0.44
C SER A 73 -20.02 5.44 -0.21
N PRO A 74 -19.14 4.89 -1.07
CA PRO A 74 -18.08 5.67 -1.68
C PRO A 74 -18.61 6.58 -2.80
N ILE A 75 -18.10 7.81 -2.85
CA ILE A 75 -18.28 8.71 -4.00
C ILE A 75 -17.18 8.38 -5.01
N ILE A 76 -17.58 7.84 -6.16
CA ILE A 76 -16.65 7.28 -7.15
C ILE A 76 -16.23 8.35 -8.18
N ASP A 77 -14.92 8.45 -8.46
CA ASP A 77 -14.44 9.20 -9.63
C ASP A 77 -14.77 8.43 -10.90
N SER A 78 -15.71 8.95 -11.70
CA SER A 78 -16.12 8.36 -12.97
C SER A 78 -14.97 8.18 -13.97
N GLY A 79 -13.89 8.97 -13.86
CA GLY A 79 -12.70 8.84 -14.71
C GLY A 79 -11.74 7.73 -14.29
N SER A 80 -11.94 7.12 -13.13
CA SER A 80 -11.02 6.11 -12.58
C SER A 80 -11.19 4.72 -13.19
N GLY A 81 -12.38 4.40 -13.71
CA GLY A 81 -12.74 3.04 -14.12
C GLY A 81 -13.10 2.10 -12.97
N TYR A 82 -13.23 2.62 -11.74
CA TYR A 82 -13.69 1.86 -10.58
C TYR A 82 -15.17 1.50 -10.69
N SER A 83 -15.52 0.26 -10.35
CA SER A 83 -16.90 -0.25 -10.43
C SER A 83 -17.76 0.30 -9.29
N SER A 84 -19.00 0.68 -9.59
CA SER A 84 -20.02 1.00 -8.58
C SER A 84 -20.54 -0.22 -7.83
N ASP A 85 -20.43 -1.42 -8.42
CA ASP A 85 -20.62 -2.69 -7.74
C ASP A 85 -19.24 -3.28 -7.43
N GLU A 86 -18.63 -2.79 -6.36
CA GLU A 86 -17.23 -3.07 -6.03
C GLU A 86 -17.00 -4.54 -5.59
N PHE A 87 -18.08 -5.21 -5.16
CA PHE A 87 -18.10 -6.60 -4.70
C PHE A 87 -18.39 -7.62 -5.79
N ALA A 88 -18.79 -7.17 -6.99
CA ALA A 88 -18.88 -8.03 -8.17
C ALA A 88 -17.56 -8.79 -8.34
N LYS A 89 -17.64 -10.10 -8.62
CA LYS A 89 -16.45 -10.93 -8.76
C LYS A 89 -16.07 -11.10 -10.22
N GLU A 90 -14.80 -10.90 -10.51
CA GLU A 90 -14.21 -11.22 -11.81
C GLU A 90 -12.94 -12.05 -11.63
N THR A 91 -12.56 -12.78 -12.67
CA THR A 91 -11.29 -13.52 -12.70
C THR A 91 -10.18 -12.59 -13.23
N PHE A 92 -9.16 -12.36 -12.41
CA PHE A 92 -7.99 -11.58 -12.80
C PHE A 92 -6.72 -12.06 -12.08
N ASN A 93 -5.57 -11.58 -12.54
CA ASN A 93 -4.29 -11.90 -11.93
C ASN A 93 -3.96 -10.89 -10.83
N ASN A 94 -3.42 -11.38 -9.70
CA ASN A 94 -2.70 -10.58 -8.73
C ASN A 94 -1.30 -10.27 -9.32
N PRO A 95 -1.02 -9.00 -9.70
CA PRO A 95 0.25 -8.64 -10.35
C PRO A 95 1.44 -8.85 -9.43
N PHE A 96 1.27 -8.65 -8.12
CA PHE A 96 2.36 -8.84 -7.16
C PHE A 96 2.73 -10.32 -7.01
N MET A 97 1.76 -11.21 -6.92
CA MET A 97 2.04 -12.67 -6.89
C MET A 97 2.73 -13.13 -8.19
N THR A 98 2.30 -12.58 -9.33
CA THR A 98 2.95 -12.84 -10.62
C THR A 98 4.41 -12.34 -10.61
N ALA A 99 4.66 -11.14 -10.10
CA ALA A 99 6.00 -10.57 -9.96
C ALA A 99 6.90 -11.37 -8.99
N LEU A 100 6.31 -12.03 -7.99
CA LEU A 100 6.99 -12.97 -7.10
C LEU A 100 7.22 -14.36 -7.73
N GLY A 101 6.91 -14.53 -9.02
CA GLY A 101 7.12 -15.79 -9.76
C GLY A 101 6.09 -16.87 -9.45
N ALA A 102 4.93 -16.52 -8.89
CA ALA A 102 3.88 -17.49 -8.65
C ALA A 102 3.31 -18.05 -9.96
N PRO A 103 3.06 -19.37 -10.05
CA PRO A 103 2.38 -19.96 -11.19
C PRO A 103 0.93 -19.43 -11.27
N VAL A 104 0.32 -19.51 -12.46
CA VAL A 104 -1.04 -19.00 -12.73
C VAL A 104 -2.08 -19.51 -11.71
N GLY A 105 -1.98 -20.79 -11.30
CA GLY A 105 -2.88 -21.36 -10.30
C GLY A 105 -2.79 -20.73 -8.90
N ASN A 106 -1.74 -19.94 -8.63
CA ASN A 106 -1.55 -19.20 -7.39
C ASN A 106 -1.51 -17.68 -7.58
N SER A 107 -1.49 -17.18 -8.81
CA SER A 107 -1.55 -15.74 -9.11
C SER A 107 -2.88 -15.29 -9.69
N GLN A 108 -3.75 -16.20 -10.13
CA GLN A 108 -5.08 -15.89 -10.66
C GLN A 108 -6.20 -16.37 -9.73
N GLY A 109 -7.27 -15.60 -9.63
CA GLY A 109 -8.46 -15.97 -8.87
C GLY A 109 -9.67 -15.13 -9.24
N SER A 110 -10.84 -15.57 -8.77
CA SER A 110 -12.10 -14.82 -8.90
C SER A 110 -12.34 -14.00 -7.64
N TRP A 111 -12.07 -12.69 -7.71
CA TRP A 111 -12.11 -11.78 -6.56
C TRP A 111 -13.00 -10.56 -6.83
N PRO A 112 -13.42 -9.83 -5.77
CA PRO A 112 -14.06 -8.53 -5.91
C PRO A 112 -13.29 -7.58 -6.84
N VAL A 113 -14.01 -6.92 -7.75
CA VAL A 113 -13.43 -5.99 -8.73
C VAL A 113 -12.79 -4.76 -8.10
N MET A 114 -13.10 -4.45 -6.84
CA MET A 114 -12.36 -3.44 -6.06
C MET A 114 -10.85 -3.68 -5.96
N TYR A 115 -10.35 -4.91 -6.15
CA TYR A 115 -8.90 -5.20 -6.15
C TYR A 115 -8.31 -5.27 -7.55
N LYS A 116 -9.13 -5.11 -8.58
CA LYS A 116 -8.71 -5.18 -9.98
C LYS A 116 -8.15 -3.84 -10.44
N ASP A 117 -7.15 -3.90 -11.32
CA ASP A 117 -6.58 -2.74 -12.01
C ASP A 117 -6.18 -1.59 -11.08
N ARG A 118 -5.64 -1.90 -9.89
CA ARG A 118 -5.12 -0.95 -8.91
C ARG A 118 -3.67 -0.59 -9.23
N GLU A 119 -3.15 0.46 -8.60
CA GLU A 119 -1.72 0.77 -8.68
C GLU A 119 -0.83 -0.32 -8.03
N PRO A 120 0.44 -0.49 -8.45
CA PRO A 120 1.31 -1.54 -7.91
C PRO A 120 1.49 -1.52 -6.39
N ARG A 121 1.47 -0.32 -5.77
CA ARG A 121 1.60 -0.17 -4.31
C ARG A 121 0.46 -0.79 -3.52
N PHE A 122 -0.75 -0.85 -4.08
CA PHE A 122 -1.87 -1.56 -3.48
C PHE A 122 -1.52 -3.04 -3.28
N TYR A 123 -1.06 -3.71 -4.36
CA TYR A 123 -0.77 -5.14 -4.34
C TYR A 123 0.43 -5.52 -3.46
N VAL A 124 1.41 -4.61 -3.34
CA VAL A 124 2.53 -4.77 -2.41
C VAL A 124 2.08 -4.61 -0.95
N SER A 125 1.14 -3.71 -0.70
CA SER A 125 0.86 -3.23 0.66
C SER A 125 -0.36 -3.89 1.30
N VAL A 126 -1.29 -4.42 0.51
CA VAL A 126 -2.56 -4.99 0.97
C VAL A 126 -2.66 -6.44 0.53
N PHE A 127 -2.98 -7.31 1.48
CA PHE A 127 -3.37 -8.68 1.25
C PHE A 127 -4.88 -8.82 1.54
N TRP A 128 -5.63 -9.44 0.63
CA TRP A 128 -7.09 -9.57 0.72
C TRP A 128 -7.53 -11.03 0.80
N GLY A 129 -8.76 -11.25 1.26
CA GLY A 129 -9.35 -12.58 1.41
C GLY A 129 -9.49 -13.33 0.07
N ASP A 130 -9.42 -14.66 0.14
CA ASP A 130 -9.43 -15.60 -0.98
C ASP A 130 -8.24 -15.47 -1.94
N SER A 131 -7.22 -14.67 -1.58
CA SER A 131 -5.94 -14.59 -2.27
C SER A 131 -4.95 -15.65 -1.74
N GLN A 132 -3.79 -15.74 -2.39
CA GLN A 132 -2.75 -16.73 -2.09
C GLN A 132 -1.65 -16.11 -1.24
N TRP A 133 -1.35 -16.75 -0.12
CA TRP A 133 -0.21 -16.43 0.71
C TRP A 133 1.01 -17.24 0.28
N LYS A 134 2.04 -16.55 -0.21
CA LYS A 134 3.35 -17.14 -0.55
C LYS A 134 4.29 -17.07 0.65
N TYR A 135 4.94 -18.20 0.97
CA TYR A 135 6.00 -18.32 1.98
C TYR A 135 7.09 -19.26 1.43
N GLY A 136 8.32 -18.75 1.26
CA GLY A 136 9.37 -19.50 0.57
C GLY A 136 8.93 -19.89 -0.84
N ASN A 137 9.05 -21.17 -1.19
CA ASN A 137 8.58 -21.71 -2.49
C ASN A 137 7.15 -22.27 -2.44
N ASN A 138 6.43 -22.04 -1.34
CA ASN A 138 5.12 -22.63 -1.09
C ASN A 138 4.02 -21.55 -1.12
N TYR A 139 2.79 -22.03 -1.31
CA TYR A 139 1.59 -21.20 -1.41
C TYR A 139 0.46 -21.79 -0.57
N LYS A 140 -0.42 -20.94 -0.06
CA LYS A 140 -1.63 -21.37 0.65
C LYS A 140 -2.76 -20.38 0.42
N LEU A 141 -3.92 -20.90 0.06
CA LEU A 141 -5.14 -20.09 -0.04
C LEU A 141 -5.53 -19.58 1.36
N CYS A 142 -5.91 -18.31 1.46
CA CYS A 142 -6.32 -17.69 2.72
C CYS A 142 -7.78 -17.23 2.66
N SER A 143 -8.63 -17.78 3.52
CA SER A 143 -10.00 -17.32 3.72
C SER A 143 -10.13 -16.61 5.06
N PHE A 144 -10.57 -15.35 5.04
CA PHE A 144 -10.85 -14.56 6.25
C PHE A 144 -12.30 -14.64 6.74
N ALA A 145 -13.15 -15.36 5.99
CA ALA A 145 -14.51 -15.68 6.44
C ALA A 145 -14.47 -16.51 7.72
N GLN A 146 -15.50 -16.37 8.57
CA GLN A 146 -15.62 -17.12 9.83
C GLN A 146 -15.56 -18.64 9.56
N GLY A 147 -14.70 -19.35 10.31
CA GLY A 147 -14.44 -20.79 10.09
C GLY A 147 -13.49 -21.07 8.93
N GLY A 148 -13.12 -20.04 8.17
CA GLY A 148 -12.01 -20.06 7.22
C GLY A 148 -10.66 -20.13 7.92
N ASN A 149 -9.66 -20.54 7.17
CA ASN A 149 -8.35 -20.86 7.72
C ASN A 149 -7.56 -19.63 8.22
N GLY A 150 -7.92 -18.41 7.81
CA GLY A 150 -7.42 -17.14 8.34
C GLY A 150 -8.29 -16.52 9.45
N HIS A 151 -9.33 -17.23 9.92
CA HIS A 151 -10.25 -16.79 10.97
C HIS A 151 -10.73 -18.00 11.80
N LEU A 152 -9.75 -18.69 12.41
CA LEU A 152 -9.98 -19.84 13.29
C LEU A 152 -10.01 -19.49 14.78
N THR A 153 -9.48 -18.32 15.16
CA THR A 153 -9.36 -17.87 16.55
C THR A 153 -9.97 -16.47 16.70
N HIS A 154 -9.82 -15.87 17.89
CA HIS A 154 -10.21 -14.49 18.16
C HIS A 154 -9.33 -13.46 17.45
N ASP A 155 -8.16 -13.90 16.95
CA ASP A 155 -7.22 -13.09 16.19
C ASP A 155 -7.46 -13.35 14.69
N TYR A 156 -8.06 -12.36 14.02
CA TYR A 156 -8.36 -12.43 12.59
C TYR A 156 -8.51 -11.03 11.97
N PRO A 157 -8.39 -10.92 10.63
CA PRO A 157 -8.51 -9.65 9.92
C PRO A 157 -9.96 -9.16 9.87
N LYS A 158 -10.35 -8.31 10.82
CA LYS A 158 -11.74 -7.82 10.97
C LYS A 158 -12.26 -7.04 9.76
N SER A 159 -11.37 -6.34 9.05
CA SER A 159 -11.73 -5.57 7.85
C SER A 159 -11.74 -6.41 6.57
N GLY A 160 -11.36 -7.70 6.62
CA GLY A 160 -11.16 -8.52 5.43
C GLY A 160 -9.82 -8.27 4.71
N TYR A 161 -8.94 -7.48 5.31
CA TYR A 161 -7.62 -7.12 4.77
C TYR A 161 -6.51 -7.34 5.78
N MET A 162 -5.31 -7.59 5.27
CA MET A 162 -4.08 -7.61 6.03
C MET A 162 -3.05 -6.68 5.40
N VAL A 163 -2.15 -6.13 6.20
CA VAL A 163 -0.97 -5.42 5.67
C VAL A 163 -0.03 -6.47 5.09
N ASN A 164 0.40 -6.28 3.84
CA ASN A 164 1.33 -7.19 3.16
C ASN A 164 2.76 -6.63 3.10
N ARG A 165 2.90 -5.31 3.20
CA ARG A 165 4.14 -4.56 2.97
C ARG A 165 5.36 -5.08 3.75
N TYR A 166 5.13 -5.56 4.97
CA TYR A 166 6.19 -5.98 5.90
C TYR A 166 6.48 -7.47 5.90
N TYR A 167 5.74 -8.28 5.15
CA TYR A 167 5.94 -9.71 5.11
C TYR A 167 7.00 -10.09 4.05
N ASP A 168 7.88 -11.03 4.40
CA ASP A 168 8.88 -11.56 3.47
C ASP A 168 8.35 -12.80 2.76
N HIS A 169 7.95 -12.66 1.51
CA HIS A 169 7.45 -13.79 0.72
C HIS A 169 8.56 -14.71 0.22
N THR A 170 9.84 -14.37 0.39
CA THR A 170 10.97 -15.21 -0.02
C THR A 170 11.36 -16.24 1.03
N LEU A 171 10.92 -16.05 2.27
CA LEU A 171 11.27 -16.88 3.42
C LEU A 171 10.12 -17.81 3.83
N ASP A 172 10.48 -18.98 4.34
CA ASP A 172 9.51 -19.98 4.79
C ASP A 172 9.15 -19.74 6.27
N SER A 173 8.26 -18.77 6.50
CA SER A 173 7.80 -18.46 7.85
C SER A 173 6.90 -19.56 8.43
N TYR A 174 6.27 -20.38 7.58
CA TYR A 174 5.25 -21.35 8.00
C TYR A 174 5.86 -22.66 8.49
N THR A 175 6.74 -23.27 7.71
CA THR A 175 7.31 -24.58 8.01
C THR A 175 8.64 -24.47 8.74
N GLN A 176 9.42 -23.42 8.47
CA GLN A 176 10.77 -23.24 9.04
C GLN A 176 10.83 -22.13 10.09
N GLY A 177 9.76 -21.34 10.27
CA GLY A 177 9.76 -20.20 11.18
C GLY A 177 10.73 -19.09 10.76
N GLN A 178 11.05 -19.00 9.47
CA GLN A 178 11.93 -17.96 8.92
C GLN A 178 11.15 -16.71 8.60
N TRP A 179 11.35 -15.66 9.39
CA TRP A 179 10.69 -14.36 9.19
C TRP A 179 11.60 -13.33 8.54
N GLY A 180 12.91 -13.53 8.63
CA GLY A 180 13.90 -12.58 8.16
C GLY A 180 13.92 -11.33 9.02
N ASN A 181 14.44 -10.27 8.43
CA ASN A 181 14.79 -9.07 9.12
C ASN A 181 14.34 -7.84 8.34
N VAL A 182 14.23 -6.72 9.05
CA VAL A 182 13.68 -5.48 8.51
C VAL A 182 14.39 -4.30 9.13
N THR A 183 14.65 -3.29 8.30
CA THR A 183 15.08 -1.97 8.76
C THR A 183 13.88 -1.05 8.67
N PHE A 184 13.21 -0.81 9.80
CA PHE A 184 12.03 0.04 9.82
C PHE A 184 12.44 1.53 9.72
N PRO A 185 11.97 2.28 8.71
CA PRO A 185 12.33 3.68 8.56
C PRO A 185 11.68 4.51 9.65
N SER A 186 12.50 5.27 10.38
CA SER A 186 12.02 6.36 11.24
C SER A 186 11.97 7.68 10.47
N PHE A 187 12.93 7.89 9.56
CA PHE A 187 12.90 8.91 8.51
C PHE A 187 13.43 8.30 7.22
N ARG A 188 12.76 8.56 6.10
CA ARG A 188 13.21 8.12 4.78
C ARG A 188 13.04 9.19 3.71
N LEU A 189 13.78 9.06 2.62
CA LEU A 189 13.85 10.06 1.54
C LEU A 189 12.48 10.38 0.95
N GLY A 190 11.60 9.39 0.79
CA GLY A 190 10.23 9.62 0.29
C GLY A 190 9.42 10.59 1.16
N GLU A 191 9.58 10.55 2.48
CA GLU A 191 8.94 11.52 3.37
C GLU A 191 9.49 12.93 3.17
N ILE A 192 10.82 13.07 3.02
CA ILE A 192 11.48 14.36 2.81
C ILE A 192 11.02 14.99 1.48
N TYR A 193 10.92 14.20 0.43
CA TYR A 193 10.37 14.66 -0.85
C TYR A 193 8.93 15.12 -0.69
N LEU A 194 8.07 14.32 -0.06
CA LEU A 194 6.67 14.69 0.14
C LEU A 194 6.50 15.94 1.01
N ASN A 195 7.34 16.14 2.03
CA ASN A 195 7.33 17.35 2.84
C ASN A 195 7.66 18.59 1.99
N TYR A 196 8.68 18.49 1.11
CA TYR A 196 9.04 19.58 0.19
C TYR A 196 7.92 19.84 -0.83
N ILE A 197 7.39 18.79 -1.45
CA ILE A 197 6.33 18.88 -2.45
C ILE A 197 5.08 19.56 -1.86
N GLU A 198 4.63 19.11 -0.68
CA GLU A 198 3.47 19.72 -0.01
C GLU A 198 3.72 21.19 0.33
N ALA A 199 4.91 21.53 0.86
CA ALA A 199 5.25 22.92 1.16
C ALA A 199 5.25 23.82 -0.10
N VAL A 200 5.76 23.33 -1.23
CA VAL A 200 5.78 24.08 -2.50
C VAL A 200 4.36 24.34 -3.00
N PHE A 201 3.49 23.33 -3.01
CA PHE A 201 2.10 23.51 -3.45
C PHE A 201 1.26 24.32 -2.47
N GLU A 202 1.59 24.29 -1.17
CA GLU A 202 1.02 25.21 -0.19
C GLU A 202 1.41 26.67 -0.46
N CYS A 203 2.68 26.94 -0.81
CA CYS A 203 3.09 28.28 -1.26
C CYS A 203 2.33 28.71 -2.52
N GLU A 204 2.21 27.84 -3.52
CA GLU A 204 1.47 28.10 -4.76
C GLU A 204 0.00 28.43 -4.48
N ARG A 205 -0.67 27.61 -3.64
CA ARG A 205 -2.06 27.81 -3.22
C ARG A 205 -2.28 29.17 -2.54
N ASN A 206 -1.32 29.62 -1.73
CA ASN A 206 -1.42 30.88 -0.99
C ASN A 206 -0.84 32.08 -1.76
N GLY A 207 -0.41 31.91 -3.01
CA GLY A 207 0.17 32.98 -3.83
C GLY A 207 1.51 33.50 -3.30
N ILE A 208 2.25 32.68 -2.55
CA ILE A 208 3.56 33.02 -2.01
C ILE A 208 4.61 32.81 -3.11
N SER A 209 5.36 33.87 -3.43
CA SER A 209 6.47 33.82 -4.38
C SER A 209 7.78 33.96 -3.62
N ASP A 210 8.61 32.92 -3.68
CA ASP A 210 9.94 32.87 -3.07
C ASP A 210 10.93 32.26 -4.09
N PRO A 211 12.10 32.88 -4.33
CA PRO A 211 13.08 32.36 -5.29
C PRO A 211 13.64 30.97 -4.94
N ASP A 212 13.57 30.56 -3.67
CA ASP A 212 14.05 29.23 -3.22
C ASP A 212 12.96 28.15 -3.33
N VAL A 213 11.72 28.50 -3.70
CA VAL A 213 10.59 27.60 -3.90
C VAL A 213 10.51 27.22 -5.39
N SER A 214 10.78 25.95 -5.72
CA SER A 214 10.79 25.46 -7.10
C SER A 214 9.69 24.44 -7.35
N ARG A 215 8.68 24.84 -8.12
CA ARG A 215 7.61 23.95 -8.59
C ARG A 215 8.14 22.82 -9.47
N ASP A 216 9.10 23.13 -10.35
CA ASP A 216 9.68 22.14 -11.25
C ASP A 216 10.44 21.05 -10.47
N LEU A 217 11.18 21.43 -9.43
CA LEU A 217 11.86 20.47 -8.56
C LEU A 217 10.86 19.62 -7.75
N ALA A 218 9.78 20.22 -7.26
CA ALA A 218 8.72 19.48 -6.58
C ALA A 218 8.07 18.44 -7.50
N MET A 219 7.73 18.82 -8.73
CA MET A 219 7.19 17.90 -9.73
C MET A 219 8.20 16.80 -10.07
N GLN A 220 9.48 17.13 -10.24
CA GLN A 220 10.52 16.14 -10.48
C GLN A 220 10.55 15.09 -9.37
N TYR A 221 10.60 15.50 -8.10
CA TYR A 221 10.61 14.56 -6.98
C TYR A 221 9.31 13.74 -6.91
N TRP A 222 8.15 14.33 -7.20
CA TRP A 222 6.90 13.58 -7.22
C TRP A 222 6.90 12.51 -8.31
N ASP A 223 7.36 12.86 -9.51
CA ASP A 223 7.50 11.91 -10.62
C ASP A 223 8.50 10.80 -10.29
N GLU A 224 9.62 11.11 -9.62
CA GLU A 224 10.58 10.09 -9.14
C GLU A 224 9.94 9.09 -8.15
N LEU A 225 9.11 9.57 -7.20
CA LEU A 225 8.39 8.70 -6.26
C LEU A 225 7.40 7.77 -6.98
N ARG A 226 6.68 8.32 -7.98
CA ARG A 226 5.66 7.60 -8.74
C ARG A 226 6.29 6.59 -9.70
N ASP A 227 7.35 6.96 -10.41
CA ASP A 227 8.10 6.09 -11.32
C ASP A 227 8.68 4.87 -10.60
N ARG A 228 9.18 5.03 -9.37
CA ARG A 228 9.65 3.91 -8.53
C ARG A 228 8.59 2.83 -8.30
N SER A 229 7.33 3.22 -8.35
CA SER A 229 6.16 2.35 -8.20
C SER A 229 5.55 1.93 -9.54
N GLY A 230 6.16 2.31 -10.67
CA GLY A 230 5.63 2.08 -12.01
C GLY A 230 4.42 2.95 -12.35
N MET A 231 4.23 4.07 -11.65
CA MET A 231 3.12 4.99 -11.86
C MET A 231 3.59 6.18 -12.70
N ALA A 232 2.78 6.57 -13.68
CA ALA A 232 3.00 7.77 -14.49
C ALA A 232 2.85 9.06 -13.65
N SER A 233 3.29 10.20 -14.19
CA SER A 233 3.17 11.50 -13.52
C SER A 233 1.74 11.77 -13.05
N ILE A 234 1.60 12.45 -11.91
CA ILE A 234 0.26 12.79 -11.39
C ILE A 234 -0.54 13.65 -12.38
N LEU A 235 0.14 14.48 -13.17
CA LEU A 235 -0.48 15.35 -14.17
C LEU A 235 -0.97 14.61 -15.42
N GLU A 236 -0.55 13.36 -15.66
CA GLU A 236 -1.18 12.55 -16.71
C GLU A 236 -2.60 12.16 -16.32
N ALA A 237 -2.80 11.81 -15.04
CA ALA A 237 -4.13 11.53 -14.51
C ALA A 237 -4.92 12.84 -14.34
N TYR A 238 -4.29 13.90 -13.81
CA TYR A 238 -4.95 15.17 -13.47
C TYR A 238 -4.32 16.38 -14.20
N PRO A 239 -4.46 16.49 -15.53
CA PRO A 239 -3.75 17.49 -16.34
C PRO A 239 -4.16 18.94 -16.08
N SER A 240 -5.35 19.14 -15.50
CA SER A 240 -5.91 20.45 -15.22
C SER A 240 -6.08 20.71 -13.72
N ALA A 241 -5.31 20.01 -12.87
CA ALA A 241 -5.37 20.19 -11.43
C ALA A 241 -5.08 21.65 -11.05
N THR A 242 -6.01 22.25 -10.32
CA THR A 242 -5.86 23.57 -9.70
C THR A 242 -4.84 23.50 -8.55
N PRO A 243 -4.31 24.65 -8.06
CA PRO A 243 -3.43 24.66 -6.90
C PRO A 243 -4.03 23.96 -5.67
N ASP A 244 -5.33 24.14 -5.42
CA ASP A 244 -6.04 23.45 -4.33
C ASP A 244 -6.07 21.93 -4.53
N GLU A 245 -6.34 21.47 -5.75
CA GLU A 245 -6.32 20.05 -6.09
C GLU A 245 -4.91 19.47 -5.99
N MET A 246 -3.86 20.22 -6.36
CA MET A 246 -2.47 19.76 -6.23
C MET A 246 -2.09 19.46 -4.78
N VAL A 247 -2.53 20.31 -3.83
CA VAL A 247 -2.34 20.07 -2.39
C VAL A 247 -3.07 18.80 -1.93
N GLU A 248 -4.31 18.58 -2.38
CA GLU A 248 -5.05 17.36 -2.04
C GLU A 248 -4.40 16.11 -2.65
N LEU A 249 -3.92 16.20 -3.90
CA LEU A 249 -3.26 15.10 -4.58
C LEU A 249 -1.94 14.70 -3.90
N VAL A 250 -1.13 15.66 -3.42
CA VAL A 250 0.11 15.32 -2.67
C VAL A 250 -0.22 14.68 -1.32
N ARG A 251 -1.30 15.11 -0.65
CA ARG A 251 -1.76 14.47 0.60
C ARG A 251 -2.23 13.04 0.36
N ARG A 252 -2.88 12.76 -0.77
CA ARG A 252 -3.24 11.39 -1.20
C ARG A 252 -1.99 10.57 -1.51
N GLU A 253 -1.03 11.14 -2.23
CA GLU A 253 0.25 10.49 -2.50
C GLU A 253 0.97 10.14 -1.19
N ARG A 254 1.03 11.07 -0.24
CA ARG A 254 1.64 10.89 1.08
C ARG A 254 1.00 9.73 1.84
N ARG A 255 -0.33 9.65 1.83
CA ARG A 255 -1.09 8.58 2.48
C ARG A 255 -0.78 7.19 1.90
N VAL A 256 -0.54 7.10 0.60
CA VAL A 256 -0.21 5.84 -0.09
C VAL A 256 1.26 5.49 0.11
N GLU A 257 2.15 6.42 -0.21
CA GLU A 257 3.60 6.23 -0.19
C GLU A 257 4.08 5.80 1.19
N LEU A 258 3.63 6.50 2.23
CA LEU A 258 4.01 6.30 3.63
C LEU A 258 3.02 5.41 4.41
N ALA A 259 2.18 4.66 3.69
CA ALA A 259 1.20 3.78 4.30
C ALA A 259 1.87 2.79 5.29
N PHE A 260 1.31 2.74 6.50
CA PHE A 260 1.73 1.87 7.61
C PHE A 260 3.04 2.26 8.33
N GLU A 261 3.65 3.39 7.97
CA GLU A 261 4.91 3.88 8.57
C GLU A 261 4.70 4.77 9.81
N GLY A 262 3.49 4.75 10.41
CA GLY A 262 3.20 5.48 11.66
C GLY A 262 2.81 6.95 11.50
N LEU A 263 2.76 7.48 10.27
CA LEU A 263 2.53 8.91 10.02
C LEU A 263 1.05 9.31 9.93
N ARG A 264 0.18 8.42 9.44
CA ARG A 264 -1.22 8.76 9.12
C ARG A 264 -2.02 9.36 10.28
N PHE A 265 -1.74 8.95 11.52
CA PHE A 265 -2.41 9.52 12.70
C PHE A 265 -2.15 11.02 12.85
N TYR A 266 -0.91 11.45 12.56
CA TYR A 266 -0.48 12.84 12.63
C TYR A 266 -0.97 13.62 11.40
N ASP A 267 -0.85 13.03 10.20
CA ASP A 267 -1.28 13.66 8.95
C ASP A 267 -2.78 14.02 8.95
N THR A 268 -3.64 13.30 9.71
CA THR A 268 -5.08 13.63 9.79
C THR A 268 -5.40 14.76 10.78
N ARG A 269 -4.39 15.32 11.46
CA ARG A 269 -4.53 16.33 12.53
C ARG A 269 -3.82 17.64 12.21
N THR A 270 -3.23 17.73 11.02
CA THR A 270 -2.45 18.86 10.48
C THR A 270 -3.00 19.17 9.10
#